data_AF-A0A381Y3K1-F1
#
_entry.id   AF-A0A381Y3K1-F1
#
_cell.length_a   1.000
_cell.length_b   1.000
_cell.length_c   1.000
_cell.angle_alpha   90.00
_cell.angle_beta   90.00
_cell.angle_gamma   90.00
#
_symmetry.space_group_name_H-M   'P 1'
#
loop_
_entity.id
_entity.type
_entity.pdbx_description
1 polymer ?
#
loop_
_entity_poly.entity_id
_entity_poly.type
_entity_poly.pdbx_seq_one_letter_code
_entity_poly.pdbx_strand_id
1 'polypeptide(L)'
;MFTGIDKLSGTLILLIAFCSMTQLRGQTDSLKIMTFNIWVDGAGVNAGLQKVFNEIQSANADVVLLQEADGIALSIAAYLDWHVYNSSSSTAIISSYPITEIFQNQSFNNLIGARIQISSNPIKDIIVWSIHLSPYPYGPYEICFESITDSTDLLLTDSLSGRILEIDSLGSMITQQIANADSIPIFVGGDFNSPSHQDYTAATADDHCGSTYQWPVTQVLTNIGMVDAFREIHFDPSMDPGNTWSPIYEINPYNYLPEPQDRIDFIFYKGQNITNLTCDVTTGAEEINLYPDHLDNDWPSDHAAVVGQFEVEILGGENLEPLDIYAHIDIVGEVYENEDFTVDFDNAPGEDEYQWISVFNYQTSSTEYLEWYYTGAVTSGSQLFSGLQQGDYEIRIFKDGYYSQVGVLLFSVIDSVSVNINYSQDEFTPVEFEMQQAYPNPFNPVTTLHYDLPKNTFANITIYDVMGRIVKNLVSGQQTAGYRSIQWNATNNTGQQVSAGLYLYTIQAGEFRQTRKMVLLK
;
A
#
# COMPACT_ATOMS: atom_id res chain seq x y z
N MET A 1 17.38 -21.91 47.11
CA MET A 1 17.36 -23.02 46.15
C MET A 1 15.88 -23.38 45.95
N PHE A 2 15.44 -23.66 44.73
CA PHE A 2 14.09 -23.40 44.14
C PHE A 2 14.01 -21.95 43.61
N THR A 3 14.39 -21.56 42.38
CA THR A 3 14.22 -22.02 40.96
C THR A 3 12.81 -21.87 40.38
N GLY A 4 12.72 -20.97 39.40
CA GLY A 4 11.71 -20.95 38.33
C GLY A 4 10.49 -20.07 38.62
N ILE A 5 10.25 -19.06 37.79
CA ILE A 5 9.17 -19.08 36.79
C ILE A 5 9.28 -17.82 35.91
N ASP A 6 8.91 -18.04 34.66
CA ASP A 6 9.25 -17.35 33.43
C ASP A 6 8.73 -15.93 33.25
N LYS A 7 9.49 -15.19 32.43
CA LYS A 7 9.06 -13.99 31.72
C LYS A 7 7.99 -14.39 30.71
N LEU A 8 6.85 -13.70 30.72
CA LEU A 8 5.99 -13.56 29.56
C LEU A 8 5.84 -12.07 29.28
N SER A 9 6.56 -11.63 28.24
CA SER A 9 6.36 -10.35 27.57
C SER A 9 5.20 -10.53 26.59
N GLY A 10 4.05 -9.94 26.87
CA GLY A 10 2.93 -9.81 25.94
C GLY A 10 2.74 -8.34 25.61
N THR A 11 3.12 -7.96 24.39
CA THR A 11 2.87 -6.65 23.81
C THR A 11 1.37 -6.53 23.51
N LEU A 12 0.69 -5.55 24.12
CA LEU A 12 -0.71 -5.25 23.84
C LEU A 12 -0.78 -4.45 22.54
N ILE A 13 -1.21 -5.08 21.44
CA ILE A 13 -1.54 -4.39 20.19
C ILE A 13 -3.00 -3.94 20.31
N LEU A 14 -3.20 -2.62 20.36
CA LEU A 14 -4.50 -1.99 20.44
C LEU A 14 -5.00 -1.75 19.01
N LEU A 15 -5.83 -2.65 18.47
CA LEU A 15 -6.56 -2.42 17.21
C LEU A 15 -7.76 -1.51 17.50
N ILE A 16 -7.60 -0.21 17.24
CA ILE A 16 -8.73 0.71 17.16
C ILE A 16 -9.16 0.76 15.69
N ALA A 17 -10.33 0.20 15.39
CA ALA A 17 -11.05 0.47 14.15
C ALA A 17 -11.40 1.96 14.10
N PHE A 18 -10.62 2.73 13.34
CA PHE A 18 -10.98 4.09 12.95
C PHE A 18 -11.54 4.04 11.53
N CYS A 19 -12.85 4.25 11.42
CA CYS A 19 -13.42 4.87 10.24
C CYS A 19 -12.78 6.26 10.12
N SER A 20 -11.74 6.37 9.29
CA SER A 20 -10.97 7.61 9.12
C SER A 20 -11.27 8.19 7.75
N MET A 21 -11.75 9.44 7.73
CA MET A 21 -11.57 10.30 6.56
C MET A 21 -10.06 10.40 6.36
N THR A 22 -9.58 9.83 5.27
CA THR A 22 -8.19 9.78 4.85
C THR A 22 -7.62 11.19 4.78
N GLN A 23 -6.78 11.55 5.75
CA GLN A 23 -5.96 12.75 5.68
C GLN A 23 -4.51 12.32 5.39
N LEU A 24 -4.20 12.27 4.09
CA LEU A 24 -2.90 12.20 3.42
C LEU A 24 -1.67 11.98 4.32
N ARG A 25 -1.01 10.82 4.15
CA ARG A 25 0.38 10.59 4.57
C ARG A 25 1.28 11.67 3.94
N GLY A 26 2.30 12.12 4.70
CA GLY A 26 3.30 13.17 4.40
C GLY A 26 3.25 13.90 3.06
N GLN A 27 2.92 15.20 3.07
CA GLN A 27 3.26 16.10 1.96
C GLN A 27 4.78 16.14 1.78
N THR A 28 5.26 15.67 0.64
CA THR A 28 6.67 15.71 0.26
C THR A 28 6.78 16.07 -1.22
N ASP A 29 7.85 16.81 -1.57
CA ASP A 29 8.22 17.00 -2.96
C ASP A 29 8.87 15.73 -3.52
N SER A 30 9.40 14.84 -2.67
CA SER A 30 9.99 13.57 -3.05
C SER A 30 8.95 12.45 -3.06
N LEU A 31 8.69 11.87 -4.22
CA LEU A 31 7.81 10.73 -4.48
C LEU A 31 8.65 9.49 -4.76
N LYS A 32 8.38 8.38 -4.06
CA LYS A 32 9.00 7.08 -4.36
C LYS A 32 7.99 6.10 -4.95
N ILE A 33 8.29 5.61 -6.14
CA ILE A 33 7.47 4.63 -6.86
C ILE A 33 8.25 3.33 -6.95
N MET A 34 7.62 2.23 -6.59
CA MET A 34 8.13 0.88 -6.76
C MET A 34 7.30 0.16 -7.81
N THR A 35 7.92 -0.60 -8.72
CA THR A 35 7.24 -1.65 -9.47
C THR A 35 7.75 -3.02 -9.05
N PHE A 36 6.85 -3.98 -8.87
CA PHE A 36 7.19 -5.27 -8.30
C PHE A 36 6.25 -6.38 -8.79
N ASN A 37 6.78 -7.28 -9.62
CA ASN A 37 6.18 -8.59 -9.84
C ASN A 37 6.44 -9.45 -8.59
N ILE A 38 5.38 -9.85 -7.90
CA ILE A 38 5.45 -10.52 -6.60
C ILE A 38 5.32 -12.04 -6.67
N TRP A 39 5.35 -12.63 -7.87
CA TRP A 39 5.33 -14.08 -8.10
C TRP A 39 4.15 -14.79 -7.42
N VAL A 40 2.98 -14.66 -8.04
CA VAL A 40 1.68 -15.20 -7.61
C VAL A 40 1.41 -14.97 -6.11
N ASP A 41 1.18 -13.73 -5.71
CA ASP A 41 0.96 -13.31 -4.32
C ASP A 41 2.12 -13.65 -3.34
N GLY A 42 3.33 -13.87 -3.85
CA GLY A 42 4.48 -14.32 -3.06
C GLY A 42 4.48 -15.82 -2.80
N ALA A 43 3.74 -16.63 -3.57
CA ALA A 43 3.63 -18.07 -3.34
C ALA A 43 4.91 -18.86 -3.66
N GLY A 44 5.88 -18.23 -4.34
CA GLY A 44 7.14 -18.88 -4.72
C GLY A 44 8.11 -19.15 -3.57
N VAL A 45 7.89 -18.58 -2.38
CA VAL A 45 8.74 -18.81 -1.20
C VAL A 45 7.91 -19.02 0.08
N ASN A 46 8.53 -19.61 1.10
CA ASN A 46 7.94 -19.75 2.43
C ASN A 46 7.67 -18.36 3.04
N ALA A 47 6.44 -18.16 3.54
CA ALA A 47 5.98 -16.89 4.11
C ALA A 47 6.13 -15.68 3.16
N GLY A 48 6.05 -15.91 1.85
CA GLY A 48 6.35 -14.89 0.84
C GLY A 48 5.46 -13.66 0.92
N LEU A 49 4.18 -13.78 1.26
CA LEU A 49 3.32 -12.62 1.47
C LEU A 49 3.85 -11.68 2.59
N GLN A 50 4.24 -12.22 3.74
CA GLN A 50 4.85 -11.42 4.81
C GLN A 50 6.18 -10.79 4.37
N LYS A 51 6.93 -11.45 3.50
CA LYS A 51 8.15 -10.90 2.92
C LYS A 51 7.84 -9.77 1.92
N VAL A 52 6.85 -9.92 1.04
CA VAL A 52 6.35 -8.84 0.15
C VAL A 52 5.99 -7.59 0.95
N PHE A 53 5.30 -7.76 2.09
CA PHE A 53 5.01 -6.66 3.01
C PHE A 53 6.24 -5.92 3.50
N ASN A 54 7.21 -6.69 3.98
CA ASN A 54 8.44 -6.14 4.55
C ASN A 54 9.25 -5.41 3.48
N GLU A 55 9.29 -5.92 2.25
CA GLU A 55 10.01 -5.29 1.15
C GLU A 55 9.37 -3.97 0.72
N ILE A 56 8.04 -3.92 0.59
CA ILE A 56 7.33 -2.67 0.29
C ILE A 56 7.59 -1.61 1.37
N GLN A 57 7.56 -2.01 2.64
CA GLN A 57 7.86 -1.10 3.75
C GLN A 57 9.32 -0.65 3.77
N SER A 58 10.25 -1.57 3.53
CA SER A 58 11.70 -1.32 3.55
C SER A 58 12.14 -0.41 2.39
N ALA A 59 11.50 -0.54 1.23
CA ALA A 59 11.69 0.38 0.11
C ALA A 59 11.27 1.82 0.48
N ASN A 60 10.40 1.99 1.48
CA ASN A 60 9.76 3.26 1.83
C ASN A 60 9.11 3.89 0.59
N ALA A 61 8.44 3.07 -0.20
CA ALA A 61 7.67 3.51 -1.36
C ALA A 61 6.44 4.30 -0.90
N ASP A 62 5.99 5.22 -1.74
CA ASP A 62 4.72 5.93 -1.55
C ASP A 62 3.61 5.38 -2.44
N VAL A 63 3.99 4.86 -3.62
CA VAL A 63 3.13 4.20 -4.60
C VAL A 63 3.82 2.91 -5.05
N VAL A 64 3.08 1.81 -5.13
CA VAL A 64 3.59 0.52 -5.62
C VAL A 64 2.70 0.01 -6.75
N LEU A 65 3.36 -0.35 -7.85
CA LEU A 65 2.78 -0.93 -9.06
C LEU A 65 3.05 -2.43 -9.01
N LEU A 66 2.02 -3.22 -8.72
CA LEU A 66 2.14 -4.66 -8.51
C LEU A 66 1.73 -5.44 -9.76
N GLN A 67 2.47 -6.52 -10.01
CA GLN A 67 2.16 -7.56 -10.98
C GLN A 67 2.16 -8.92 -10.26
N GLU A 68 1.42 -9.89 -10.78
CA GLU A 68 1.21 -11.19 -10.13
C GLU A 68 0.56 -11.09 -8.72
N ALA A 69 -0.29 -10.09 -8.52
CA ALA A 69 -1.01 -9.86 -7.27
C ALA A 69 -2.47 -10.38 -7.34
N ASP A 70 -2.63 -11.68 -7.60
CA ASP A 70 -3.89 -12.42 -7.75
C ASP A 70 -4.73 -12.56 -6.47
N GLY A 71 -5.12 -11.41 -5.92
CA GLY A 71 -6.09 -11.30 -4.83
C GLY A 71 -5.52 -10.66 -3.58
N ILE A 72 -4.20 -10.48 -3.47
CA ILE A 72 -3.63 -9.99 -2.21
C ILE A 72 -3.41 -8.48 -2.13
N ALA A 73 -3.51 -7.74 -3.24
CA ALA A 73 -3.29 -6.29 -3.25
C ALA A 73 -4.18 -5.51 -2.26
N LEU A 74 -5.44 -5.94 -2.09
CA LEU A 74 -6.35 -5.33 -1.12
C LEU A 74 -5.90 -5.60 0.32
N SER A 75 -5.54 -6.84 0.64
CA SER A 75 -4.96 -7.17 1.94
C SER A 75 -3.70 -6.35 2.13
N ILE A 76 -2.88 -6.17 1.09
CA ILE A 76 -1.65 -5.39 1.19
C ILE A 76 -1.94 -3.95 1.60
N ALA A 77 -2.85 -3.31 0.90
CA ALA A 77 -3.24 -1.94 1.18
C ALA A 77 -3.88 -1.80 2.57
N ALA A 78 -4.72 -2.75 2.99
CA ALA A 78 -5.33 -2.75 4.32
C ALA A 78 -4.28 -2.80 5.45
N TYR A 79 -3.23 -3.61 5.29
CA TYR A 79 -2.12 -3.65 6.26
C TYR A 79 -1.34 -2.34 6.36
N LEU A 80 -1.21 -1.63 5.25
CA LEU A 80 -0.46 -0.39 5.18
C LEU A 80 -1.30 0.85 5.50
N ASP A 81 -2.63 0.70 5.63
CA ASP A 81 -3.61 1.79 5.66
C ASP A 81 -3.53 2.67 4.41
N TRP A 82 -3.51 2.00 3.24
CA TRP A 82 -3.30 2.60 1.92
C TRP A 82 -4.52 2.45 1.03
N HIS A 83 -4.57 3.26 -0.02
CA HIS A 83 -5.51 3.16 -1.11
C HIS A 83 -5.07 2.09 -2.11
N VAL A 84 -6.03 1.45 -2.78
CA VAL A 84 -5.77 0.39 -3.77
C VAL A 84 -6.64 0.57 -5.00
N TYR A 85 -6.13 0.13 -6.15
CA TYR A 85 -6.88 -0.20 -7.33
C TYR A 85 -6.31 -1.52 -7.89
N ASN A 86 -7.15 -2.54 -7.95
CA ASN A 86 -6.80 -3.89 -8.37
C ASN A 86 -7.60 -4.24 -9.63
N SER A 87 -6.91 -4.79 -10.63
CA SER A 87 -7.53 -5.29 -11.85
C SER A 87 -8.09 -6.70 -11.64
N SER A 88 -8.70 -7.25 -12.69
CA SER A 88 -9.11 -8.66 -12.72
C SER A 88 -8.05 -9.58 -13.34
N SER A 89 -6.82 -9.10 -13.53
CA SER A 89 -5.74 -9.80 -14.25
C SER A 89 -4.39 -9.60 -13.54
N SER A 90 -4.39 -9.75 -12.23
CA SER A 90 -3.17 -9.83 -11.42
C SER A 90 -2.33 -8.55 -11.35
N THR A 91 -2.85 -7.41 -11.79
CA THR A 91 -2.17 -6.11 -11.71
C THR A 91 -2.86 -5.21 -10.71
N ALA A 92 -2.09 -4.55 -9.86
CA ALA A 92 -2.62 -3.61 -8.88
C ALA A 92 -1.77 -2.34 -8.75
N ILE A 93 -2.40 -1.30 -8.22
CA ILE A 93 -1.78 -0.04 -7.81
C ILE A 93 -2.17 0.15 -6.35
N ILE A 94 -1.19 0.28 -5.46
CA ILE A 94 -1.42 0.69 -4.08
C ILE A 94 -0.71 2.01 -3.81
N SER A 95 -1.31 2.86 -2.99
CA SER A 95 -0.85 4.22 -2.78
C SER A 95 -1.13 4.68 -1.36
N SER A 96 -0.12 5.27 -0.72
CA SER A 96 -0.26 5.99 0.54
C SER A 96 -1.08 7.28 0.44
N TYR A 97 -1.35 7.72 -0.80
CA TYR A 97 -2.16 8.87 -1.14
C TYR A 97 -3.49 8.46 -1.81
N PRO A 98 -4.55 9.27 -1.71
CA PRO A 98 -5.84 9.02 -2.34
C PRO A 98 -5.76 8.78 -3.84
N ILE A 99 -6.38 7.69 -4.28
CA ILE A 99 -6.72 7.44 -5.68
C ILE A 99 -8.03 8.19 -5.96
N THR A 100 -8.00 9.11 -6.91
CA THR A 100 -9.13 10.01 -7.24
C THR A 100 -9.78 9.68 -8.58
N GLU A 101 -9.10 8.93 -9.44
CA GLU A 101 -9.60 8.48 -10.74
C GLU A 101 -8.93 7.15 -11.10
N ILE A 102 -9.66 6.24 -11.73
CA ILE A 102 -9.11 4.99 -12.27
C ILE A 102 -9.21 4.97 -13.79
N PHE A 103 -8.21 4.35 -14.41
CA PHE A 103 -8.11 4.16 -15.85
C PHE A 103 -7.93 2.67 -16.11
N GLN A 104 -8.65 2.13 -17.09
CA GLN A 104 -8.47 0.75 -17.53
C GLN A 104 -8.47 0.70 -19.04
N ASN A 105 -7.51 -0.02 -19.62
CA ASN A 105 -7.54 -0.28 -21.04
C ASN A 105 -8.71 -1.22 -21.37
N GLN A 106 -9.53 -0.81 -22.34
CA GLN A 106 -10.76 -1.52 -22.69
C GLN A 106 -10.51 -2.87 -23.39
N SER A 107 -9.33 -3.04 -23.99
CA SER A 107 -8.94 -4.27 -24.69
C SER A 107 -8.10 -5.21 -23.83
N PHE A 108 -7.43 -4.67 -22.81
CA PHE A 108 -6.38 -5.35 -22.04
C PHE A 108 -6.53 -5.01 -20.56
N ASN A 109 -7.07 -5.94 -19.78
CA ASN A 109 -7.32 -5.71 -18.34
C ASN A 109 -6.03 -5.67 -17.50
N ASN A 110 -4.93 -6.21 -18.03
CA ASN A 110 -3.56 -6.16 -17.47
C ASN A 110 -2.90 -4.79 -17.56
N LEU A 111 -3.59 -3.78 -18.10
CA LEU A 111 -3.12 -2.40 -18.21
C LEU A 111 -4.07 -1.49 -17.42
N ILE A 112 -3.68 -1.16 -16.20
CA ILE A 112 -4.46 -0.31 -15.30
C ILE A 112 -3.70 0.95 -14.92
N GLY A 113 -4.44 2.04 -14.72
CA GLY A 113 -3.89 3.31 -14.30
C GLY A 113 -4.74 3.96 -13.22
N ALA A 114 -4.14 4.90 -12.51
CA ALA A 114 -4.79 5.67 -11.47
C ALA A 114 -4.28 7.12 -11.50
N ARG A 115 -5.17 8.06 -11.22
CA ARG A 115 -4.82 9.42 -10.81
C ARG A 115 -4.72 9.45 -9.30
N ILE A 116 -3.62 9.97 -8.79
CA ILE A 116 -3.28 10.00 -7.36
C ILE A 116 -3.02 11.45 -6.96
N GLN A 117 -3.72 11.93 -5.92
CA GLN A 117 -3.51 13.26 -5.37
C GLN A 117 -2.46 13.21 -4.25
N ILE A 118 -1.20 13.53 -4.57
CA ILE A 118 -0.06 13.43 -3.65
C ILE A 118 0.10 14.65 -2.74
N SER A 119 -0.59 15.76 -3.03
CA SER A 119 -0.67 16.92 -2.15
C SER A 119 -1.98 17.68 -2.40
N SER A 120 -2.56 18.27 -1.35
CA SER A 120 -3.74 19.13 -1.43
C SER A 120 -3.42 20.64 -1.35
N ASN A 121 -2.20 21.02 -0.99
CA ASN A 121 -1.77 22.43 -0.93
C ASN A 121 -0.25 22.61 -1.11
N PRO A 122 0.24 23.03 -2.31
CA PRO A 122 -0.55 23.15 -3.54
C PRO A 122 -1.11 21.78 -3.94
N ILE A 123 -2.24 21.77 -4.66
CA ILE A 123 -2.76 20.52 -5.22
C ILE A 123 -1.72 19.98 -6.20
N LYS A 124 -1.32 18.72 -6.04
CA LYS A 124 -0.42 18.00 -6.94
C LYS A 124 -1.01 16.64 -7.23
N ASP A 125 -1.25 16.38 -8.50
CA ASP A 125 -1.66 15.08 -8.98
C ASP A 125 -0.55 14.42 -9.79
N ILE A 126 -0.53 13.09 -9.77
CA ILE A 126 0.22 12.26 -10.69
C ILE A 126 -0.75 11.25 -11.35
N ILE A 127 -0.34 10.73 -12.48
CA ILE A 127 -0.94 9.56 -13.11
C ILE A 127 0.09 8.44 -13.06
N VAL A 128 -0.32 7.27 -12.61
CA VAL A 128 0.51 6.06 -12.63
C VAL A 128 -0.20 4.96 -13.41
N TRP A 129 0.56 4.11 -14.07
CA TRP A 129 0.10 2.91 -14.74
C TRP A 129 0.90 1.71 -14.26
N SER A 130 0.21 0.65 -13.83
CA SER A 130 0.78 -0.67 -13.57
C SER A 130 0.44 -1.58 -14.76
N ILE A 131 1.46 -2.20 -15.34
CA ILE A 131 1.29 -3.09 -16.49
C ILE A 131 1.94 -4.45 -16.26
N HIS A 132 1.36 -5.49 -16.85
CA HIS A 132 1.97 -6.81 -16.92
C HIS A 132 1.74 -7.36 -18.32
N LEU A 133 2.73 -7.24 -19.20
CA LEU A 133 2.58 -7.63 -20.60
C LEU A 133 2.70 -9.14 -20.78
N SER A 134 2.19 -9.65 -21.91
CA SER A 134 2.14 -11.08 -22.20
C SER A 134 3.53 -11.76 -22.12
N PRO A 135 3.70 -12.84 -21.33
CA PRO A 135 5.02 -13.42 -21.05
C PRO A 135 5.58 -14.30 -22.16
N TYR A 136 4.71 -14.89 -23.00
CA TYR A 136 5.12 -15.91 -23.97
C TYR A 136 4.68 -15.58 -25.41
N PRO A 137 5.52 -15.89 -26.42
CA PRO A 137 6.90 -16.37 -26.33
C PRO A 137 7.86 -15.31 -25.76
N TYR A 138 8.90 -15.76 -25.04
CA TYR A 138 9.93 -14.88 -24.49
C TYR A 138 11.09 -14.77 -25.48
N GLY A 139 11.31 -13.57 -26.01
CA GLY A 139 12.24 -13.35 -27.12
C GLY A 139 13.70 -13.77 -26.85
N PRO A 140 14.29 -13.47 -25.68
CA PRO A 140 15.66 -13.88 -25.35
C PRO A 140 15.90 -15.39 -25.46
N TYR A 141 14.89 -16.23 -25.19
CA TYR A 141 15.01 -17.69 -25.38
C TYR A 141 15.20 -18.09 -26.84
N GLU A 142 14.58 -17.39 -27.79
CA GLU A 142 14.79 -17.67 -29.22
C GLU A 142 16.25 -17.44 -29.63
N ILE A 143 16.89 -16.42 -29.06
CA ILE A 143 18.28 -16.10 -29.33
C ILE A 143 19.18 -17.11 -28.61
N CYS A 144 19.00 -17.29 -27.30
CA CYS A 144 19.93 -18.02 -26.46
C CYS A 144 19.80 -19.54 -26.56
N PHE A 145 18.59 -20.07 -26.78
CA PHE A 145 18.34 -21.51 -26.81
C PHE A 145 18.18 -22.03 -28.22
N GLU A 146 17.50 -21.27 -29.09
CA GLU A 146 17.24 -21.67 -30.48
C GLU A 146 18.25 -21.07 -31.49
N SER A 147 19.15 -20.20 -31.04
CA SER A 147 20.17 -19.55 -31.87
C SER A 147 19.59 -18.75 -33.05
N ILE A 148 18.40 -18.17 -32.89
CA ILE A 148 17.78 -17.29 -33.89
C ILE A 148 18.50 -15.94 -33.92
N THR A 149 19.05 -15.59 -35.08
CA THR A 149 19.78 -14.31 -35.28
C THR A 149 19.11 -13.39 -36.31
N ASP A 150 18.09 -13.86 -37.05
CA ASP A 150 17.40 -13.03 -38.03
C ASP A 150 16.41 -12.09 -37.34
N SER A 151 16.57 -10.78 -37.56
CA SER A 151 15.72 -9.77 -36.92
C SER A 151 14.25 -9.85 -37.34
N THR A 152 13.96 -10.43 -38.50
CA THR A 152 12.59 -10.62 -39.00
C THR A 152 11.88 -11.71 -38.22
N ASP A 153 12.59 -12.81 -37.92
CA ASP A 153 12.08 -13.91 -37.12
C ASP A 153 11.85 -13.47 -35.67
N LEU A 154 12.80 -12.71 -35.09
CA LEU A 154 12.63 -12.14 -33.74
C LEU A 154 11.44 -11.17 -33.65
N LEU A 155 11.26 -10.31 -34.66
CA LEU A 155 10.11 -9.41 -34.72
C LEU A 155 8.78 -10.18 -34.85
N LEU A 156 8.79 -11.29 -35.58
CA LEU A 156 7.62 -12.16 -35.69
C LEU A 156 7.29 -12.80 -34.34
N THR A 157 8.28 -13.32 -33.62
CA THR A 157 8.11 -13.87 -32.26
C THR A 157 7.50 -12.83 -31.32
N ASP A 158 8.03 -11.61 -31.29
CA ASP A 158 7.46 -10.53 -30.47
C ASP A 158 6.04 -10.17 -30.89
N SER A 159 5.76 -10.16 -32.20
CA SER A 159 4.40 -9.92 -32.69
C SER A 159 3.43 -11.03 -32.25
N LEU A 160 3.90 -12.27 -32.18
CA LEU A 160 3.11 -13.43 -31.72
C LEU A 160 2.84 -13.40 -30.21
N SER A 161 3.72 -12.77 -29.41
CA SER A 161 3.49 -12.60 -27.98
C SER A 161 2.32 -11.68 -27.65
N GLY A 162 1.95 -10.79 -28.55
CA GLY A 162 0.93 -9.78 -28.31
C GLY A 162 1.41 -8.54 -27.56
N ARG A 163 2.62 -8.55 -26.96
CA ARG A 163 3.17 -7.42 -26.17
C ARG A 163 3.16 -6.09 -26.91
N ILE A 164 3.50 -6.11 -28.21
CA ILE A 164 3.50 -4.90 -29.04
C ILE A 164 2.09 -4.32 -29.20
N LEU A 165 1.06 -5.16 -29.32
CA LEU A 165 -0.33 -4.70 -29.43
C LEU A 165 -0.82 -4.13 -28.09
N GLU A 166 -0.44 -4.75 -26.98
CA GLU A 166 -0.76 -4.28 -25.63
C GLU A 166 -0.15 -2.89 -25.37
N ILE A 167 1.16 -2.74 -25.58
CA ILE A 167 1.85 -1.47 -25.31
C ILE A 167 1.48 -0.35 -26.30
N ASP A 168 1.17 -0.67 -27.57
CA ASP A 168 0.68 0.30 -28.55
C ASP A 168 -0.74 0.80 -28.19
N SER A 169 -1.58 -0.11 -27.68
CA SER A 169 -2.90 0.25 -27.15
C SER A 169 -2.78 1.20 -25.94
N LEU A 170 -1.84 0.93 -25.03
CA LEU A 170 -1.53 1.86 -23.93
C LEU A 170 -1.03 3.21 -24.45
N GLY A 171 -0.03 3.22 -25.34
CA GLY A 171 0.55 4.44 -25.91
C GLY A 171 -0.51 5.34 -26.55
N SER A 172 -1.45 4.73 -27.28
CA SER A 172 -2.61 5.42 -27.85
C SER A 172 -3.52 6.02 -26.78
N MET A 173 -3.79 5.28 -25.70
CA MET A 173 -4.65 5.71 -24.60
C MET A 173 -4.04 6.86 -23.78
N ILE A 174 -2.73 6.82 -23.52
CA ILE A 174 -2.06 7.80 -22.66
C ILE A 174 -1.59 9.06 -23.41
N THR A 175 -1.82 9.16 -24.72
CA THR A 175 -1.37 10.31 -25.54
C THR A 175 -1.84 11.65 -24.97
N GLN A 176 -3.10 11.75 -24.50
CA GLN A 176 -3.61 12.98 -23.87
C GLN A 176 -2.97 13.24 -22.50
N GLN A 177 -2.71 12.18 -21.72
CA GLN A 177 -2.05 12.29 -20.42
C GLN A 177 -0.60 12.79 -20.60
N ILE A 178 0.13 12.25 -21.58
CA ILE A 178 1.47 12.71 -21.98
C ILE A 178 1.47 14.16 -22.41
N ALA A 179 0.49 14.59 -23.21
CA ALA A 179 0.39 15.99 -23.64
C ALA A 179 0.20 16.96 -22.46
N ASN A 180 -0.35 16.48 -21.33
CA ASN A 180 -0.56 17.23 -20.10
C ASN A 180 0.50 16.93 -19.01
N ALA A 181 1.53 16.16 -19.33
CA ALA A 181 2.49 15.65 -18.35
C ALA A 181 3.32 16.72 -17.64
N ASP A 182 3.45 17.90 -18.25
CA ASP A 182 4.08 19.07 -17.63
C ASP A 182 3.20 19.73 -16.56
N SER A 183 1.94 19.31 -16.45
CA SER A 183 1.00 19.71 -15.38
C SER A 183 0.63 18.55 -14.47
N ILE A 184 0.54 17.32 -14.95
CA ILE A 184 0.26 16.13 -14.14
C ILE A 184 1.19 15.03 -14.65
N PRO A 185 2.32 14.74 -13.98
CA PRO A 185 3.24 13.72 -14.43
C PRO A 185 2.57 12.39 -14.66
N ILE A 186 3.11 11.65 -15.62
CA ILE A 186 2.71 10.29 -15.86
C ILE A 186 3.90 9.36 -15.63
N PHE A 187 3.63 8.28 -14.92
CA PHE A 187 4.54 7.16 -14.71
C PHE A 187 3.89 5.89 -15.26
N VAL A 188 4.66 5.06 -15.95
CA VAL A 188 4.24 3.74 -16.42
C VAL A 188 5.28 2.76 -15.93
N GLY A 189 4.91 1.88 -15.03
CA GLY A 189 5.79 0.83 -14.54
C GLY A 189 5.15 -0.54 -14.57
N GLY A 190 5.98 -1.56 -14.53
CA GLY A 190 5.51 -2.93 -14.59
C GLY A 190 6.50 -3.89 -15.21
N ASP A 191 6.02 -5.12 -15.37
CA ASP A 191 6.70 -6.20 -16.07
C ASP A 191 6.31 -6.15 -17.55
N PHE A 192 7.28 -5.84 -18.40
CA PHE A 192 7.08 -5.73 -19.84
C PHE A 192 7.32 -7.06 -20.56
N ASN A 193 7.83 -8.09 -19.87
CA ASN A 193 8.18 -9.38 -20.45
C ASN A 193 9.02 -9.27 -21.73
N SER A 194 9.82 -8.21 -21.83
CA SER A 194 10.64 -7.86 -22.98
C SER A 194 11.79 -6.97 -22.52
N PRO A 195 13.04 -7.25 -22.93
CA PRO A 195 14.16 -6.40 -22.56
C PRO A 195 14.04 -4.99 -23.16
N SER A 196 14.83 -4.04 -22.67
CA SER A 196 14.83 -2.69 -23.24
C SER A 196 15.48 -2.68 -24.63
N HIS A 197 14.98 -1.81 -25.51
CA HIS A 197 15.69 -1.45 -26.74
C HIS A 197 17.09 -0.89 -26.44
N GLN A 198 17.37 -0.39 -25.24
CA GLN A 198 18.65 0.22 -24.90
C GLN A 198 19.71 -0.77 -24.39
N ASP A 199 19.35 -2.01 -24.08
CA ASP A 199 20.21 -2.92 -23.29
C ASP A 199 21.06 -3.86 -24.15
N TYR A 200 20.58 -4.21 -25.36
CA TYR A 200 21.26 -5.13 -26.28
C TYR A 200 22.19 -4.36 -27.22
N THR A 201 23.37 -4.04 -26.71
CA THR A 201 24.39 -3.25 -27.40
C THR A 201 25.55 -4.10 -27.86
N ALA A 202 26.46 -3.54 -28.67
CA ALA A 202 27.70 -4.24 -29.01
C ALA A 202 28.59 -4.54 -27.78
N ALA A 203 28.47 -3.76 -26.69
CA ALA A 203 29.26 -3.96 -25.48
C ALA A 203 28.70 -5.08 -24.59
N THR A 204 27.39 -5.33 -24.67
CA THR A 204 26.67 -6.35 -23.88
C THR A 204 26.30 -7.58 -24.72
N ALA A 205 26.78 -7.67 -25.96
CA ALA A 205 26.38 -8.74 -26.88
C ALA A 205 26.74 -10.13 -26.33
N ASP A 206 27.89 -10.28 -25.67
CA ASP A 206 28.31 -11.57 -25.11
C ASP A 206 27.38 -12.03 -23.97
N ASP A 207 26.80 -11.10 -23.21
CA ASP A 207 25.81 -11.39 -22.16
C ASP A 207 24.45 -11.79 -22.76
N HIS A 208 24.16 -11.34 -23.98
CA HIS A 208 22.91 -11.59 -24.71
C HIS A 208 23.11 -12.57 -25.88
N CYS A 209 23.93 -13.60 -25.67
CA CYS A 209 24.13 -14.72 -26.61
C CYS A 209 24.61 -14.27 -28.00
N GLY A 210 25.39 -13.19 -28.05
CA GLY A 210 25.95 -12.57 -29.24
C GLY A 210 25.01 -11.57 -29.95
N SER A 211 23.84 -11.27 -29.38
CA SER A 211 22.83 -10.42 -30.02
C SER A 211 22.99 -8.94 -29.68
N THR A 212 22.60 -8.09 -30.63
CA THR A 212 22.40 -6.64 -30.44
C THR A 212 20.99 -6.23 -30.86
N TYR A 213 20.03 -7.15 -30.78
CA TYR A 213 18.65 -6.93 -31.22
C TYR A 213 17.97 -5.88 -30.35
N GLN A 214 17.40 -4.85 -30.98
CA GLN A 214 16.76 -3.74 -30.29
C GLN A 214 15.27 -4.06 -30.10
N TRP A 215 14.89 -4.49 -28.91
CA TRP A 215 13.52 -4.92 -28.59
C TRP A 215 12.48 -3.80 -28.76
N PRO A 216 11.45 -3.96 -29.61
CA PRO A 216 10.56 -2.86 -29.98
C PRO A 216 9.57 -2.42 -28.88
N VAL A 217 9.33 -3.21 -27.84
CA VAL A 217 8.25 -2.97 -26.86
C VAL A 217 8.46 -1.66 -26.10
N THR A 218 9.62 -1.49 -25.46
CA THR A 218 9.95 -0.25 -24.71
C THR A 218 10.10 0.97 -25.62
N GLN A 219 10.43 0.76 -26.90
CA GLN A 219 10.59 1.85 -27.87
C GLN A 219 9.27 2.59 -28.15
N VAL A 220 8.12 1.92 -27.98
CA VAL A 220 6.79 2.53 -28.11
C VAL A 220 6.65 3.71 -27.14
N LEU A 221 7.06 3.54 -25.88
CA LEU A 221 6.96 4.60 -24.86
C LEU A 221 7.97 5.72 -25.09
N THR A 222 9.20 5.40 -25.49
CA THR A 222 10.20 6.45 -25.80
C THR A 222 9.83 7.25 -27.04
N ASN A 223 9.17 6.65 -28.03
CA ASN A 223 8.72 7.34 -29.25
C ASN A 223 7.64 8.39 -28.97
N ILE A 224 6.80 8.18 -27.94
CA ILE A 224 5.83 9.17 -27.47
C ILE A 224 6.43 10.10 -26.39
N GLY A 225 7.74 10.02 -26.18
CA GLY A 225 8.53 10.97 -25.43
C GLY A 225 8.66 10.67 -23.94
N MET A 226 8.25 9.48 -23.47
CA MET A 226 8.55 9.02 -22.11
C MET A 226 10.03 8.67 -21.96
N VAL A 227 10.53 8.70 -20.72
CA VAL A 227 11.92 8.46 -20.37
C VAL A 227 12.02 7.19 -19.51
N ASP A 228 12.93 6.27 -19.84
CA ASP A 228 13.30 5.13 -19.01
C ASP A 228 14.08 5.65 -17.78
N ALA A 229 13.47 5.62 -16.60
CA ALA A 229 14.05 6.20 -15.39
C ALA A 229 15.37 5.53 -14.99
N PHE A 230 15.48 4.21 -15.19
CA PHE A 230 16.71 3.48 -14.87
C PHE A 230 17.84 3.88 -15.81
N ARG A 231 17.59 3.93 -17.12
CA ARG A 231 18.63 4.28 -18.12
C ARG A 231 19.00 5.74 -18.17
N GLU A 232 18.19 6.63 -17.60
CA GLU A 232 18.59 8.02 -17.40
C GLU A 232 19.71 8.16 -16.36
N ILE A 233 19.72 7.30 -15.34
CA ILE A 233 20.73 7.29 -14.27
C ILE A 233 21.88 6.34 -14.62
N HIS A 234 21.54 5.13 -15.04
CA HIS A 234 22.45 4.02 -15.34
C HIS A 234 22.65 3.91 -16.85
N PHE A 235 23.30 4.91 -17.44
CA PHE A 235 23.35 5.11 -18.89
C PHE A 235 24.09 4.00 -19.68
N ASP A 236 25.02 3.27 -19.04
CA ASP A 236 25.85 2.25 -19.70
C ASP A 236 25.41 0.85 -19.27
N PRO A 237 24.70 0.10 -20.13
CA PRO A 237 24.21 -1.24 -19.80
C PRO A 237 25.33 -2.25 -19.54
N SER A 238 26.57 -2.00 -19.98
CA SER A 238 27.71 -2.89 -19.69
C SER A 238 28.31 -2.68 -18.30
N MET A 239 28.05 -1.52 -17.68
CA MET A 239 28.53 -1.21 -16.34
C MET A 239 27.49 -1.48 -15.26
N ASP A 240 26.22 -1.21 -15.58
CA ASP A 240 25.09 -1.50 -14.71
C ASP A 240 23.93 -2.05 -15.55
N PRO A 241 23.83 -3.39 -15.70
CA PRO A 241 22.80 -3.99 -16.53
C PRO A 241 21.40 -3.85 -15.92
N GLY A 242 21.27 -3.79 -14.59
CA GLY A 242 19.99 -3.66 -13.91
C GLY A 242 19.04 -4.82 -14.14
N ASN A 243 19.54 -6.06 -14.24
CA ASN A 243 18.71 -7.22 -14.53
C ASN A 243 17.64 -7.42 -13.46
N THR A 244 16.41 -7.63 -13.89
CA THR A 244 15.25 -7.86 -13.01
C THR A 244 14.71 -9.29 -13.15
N TRP A 245 14.96 -9.93 -14.29
CA TRP A 245 14.69 -11.34 -14.55
C TRP A 245 16.02 -12.09 -14.79
N SER A 246 16.39 -13.11 -14.01
CA SER A 246 15.79 -13.50 -12.72
C SER A 246 16.89 -13.68 -11.67
N PRO A 247 16.76 -13.08 -10.46
CA PRO A 247 17.72 -13.24 -9.38
C PRO A 247 17.90 -14.66 -8.85
N ILE A 248 16.94 -15.57 -9.08
CA ILE A 248 16.97 -16.94 -8.54
C ILE A 248 17.35 -18.00 -9.57
N TYR A 249 17.32 -17.68 -10.87
CA TYR A 249 17.62 -18.61 -11.95
C TYR A 249 18.89 -18.18 -12.70
N GLU A 250 20.03 -18.80 -12.38
CA GLU A 250 21.22 -18.70 -13.25
C GLU A 250 21.23 -19.76 -14.37
N ILE A 251 20.52 -20.87 -14.15
CA ILE A 251 20.39 -21.99 -15.08
C ILE A 251 18.91 -22.26 -15.28
N ASN A 252 18.48 -22.34 -16.53
CA ASN A 252 17.10 -22.63 -16.87
C ASN A 252 16.73 -24.07 -16.44
N PRO A 253 15.67 -24.25 -15.64
CA PRO A 253 15.34 -25.56 -15.06
C PRO A 253 14.83 -26.58 -16.08
N TYR A 254 14.43 -26.15 -17.27
CA TYR A 254 13.84 -27.01 -18.29
C TYR A 254 14.87 -27.57 -19.28
N ASN A 255 15.82 -26.74 -19.70
CA ASN A 255 16.82 -27.11 -20.72
C ASN A 255 18.26 -27.16 -20.20
N TYR A 256 18.51 -26.70 -18.96
CA TYR A 256 19.83 -26.65 -18.31
C TYR A 256 20.87 -25.78 -19.02
N LEU A 257 20.44 -24.83 -19.84
CA LEU A 257 21.28 -23.78 -20.42
C LEU A 257 21.34 -22.57 -19.46
N PRO A 258 22.36 -21.69 -19.58
CA PRO A 258 22.38 -20.43 -18.85
C PRO A 258 21.11 -19.64 -19.08
N GLU A 259 20.46 -19.21 -18.01
CA GLU A 259 19.26 -18.38 -18.08
C GLU A 259 19.63 -16.97 -18.57
N PRO A 260 18.95 -16.42 -19.60
CA PRO A 260 19.10 -15.02 -19.96
C PRO A 260 18.79 -14.12 -18.76
N GLN A 261 19.74 -13.25 -18.43
CA GLN A 261 19.62 -12.28 -17.35
C GLN A 261 19.31 -10.92 -17.97
N ASP A 262 18.05 -10.53 -17.91
CA ASP A 262 17.50 -9.37 -18.62
C ASP A 262 16.81 -8.41 -17.66
N ARG A 263 16.85 -7.12 -17.98
CA ARG A 263 15.99 -6.11 -17.37
C ARG A 263 14.66 -6.06 -18.11
N ILE A 264 13.59 -6.52 -17.49
CA ILE A 264 12.23 -6.56 -18.07
C ILE A 264 11.19 -5.81 -17.24
N ASP A 265 11.56 -5.36 -16.05
CA ASP A 265 10.74 -4.51 -15.20
C ASP A 265 11.23 -3.07 -15.30
N PHE A 266 10.30 -2.12 -15.43
CA PHE A 266 10.64 -0.74 -15.75
C PHE A 266 9.82 0.28 -14.97
N ILE A 267 10.36 1.48 -14.83
CA ILE A 267 9.60 2.70 -14.55
C ILE A 267 9.93 3.70 -15.66
N PHE A 268 8.95 3.99 -16.51
CA PHE A 268 8.96 5.09 -17.46
C PHE A 268 8.26 6.30 -16.87
N TYR A 269 8.71 7.49 -17.20
CA TYR A 269 8.05 8.71 -16.74
C TYR A 269 8.01 9.82 -17.80
N LYS A 270 7.13 10.80 -17.59
CA LYS A 270 7.10 12.06 -18.32
C LYS A 270 6.67 13.23 -17.43
N GLY A 271 7.38 14.35 -17.56
CA GLY A 271 7.03 15.66 -16.99
C GLY A 271 8.27 16.55 -16.85
N GLN A 272 8.19 17.85 -17.17
CA GLN A 272 9.35 18.76 -17.13
C GLN A 272 9.87 19.12 -15.73
N ASN A 273 9.06 18.96 -14.68
CA ASN A 273 9.42 19.34 -13.31
C ASN A 273 9.73 18.13 -12.41
N ILE A 274 10.28 17.08 -13.03
CA ILE A 274 10.82 15.92 -12.32
C ILE A 274 12.33 16.13 -12.20
N THR A 275 12.82 16.14 -10.96
CA THR A 275 14.23 16.38 -10.63
C THR A 275 14.71 15.38 -9.59
N ASN A 276 16.00 15.44 -9.26
CA ASN A 276 16.66 14.60 -8.24
C ASN A 276 16.31 13.09 -8.38
N LEU A 277 16.24 12.63 -9.62
CA LEU A 277 15.89 11.26 -9.95
C LEU A 277 16.95 10.29 -9.42
N THR A 278 16.50 9.25 -8.73
CA THR A 278 17.24 7.98 -8.58
C THR A 278 16.34 6.85 -9.06
N CYS A 279 16.92 5.78 -9.59
CA CYS A 279 16.16 4.61 -10.01
C CYS A 279 17.08 3.40 -9.97
N ASP A 280 16.80 2.48 -9.06
CA ASP A 280 17.66 1.33 -8.77
C ASP A 280 16.85 0.04 -8.71
N VAL A 281 17.54 -1.07 -8.95
CA VAL A 281 16.98 -2.42 -8.82
C VAL A 281 17.34 -2.98 -7.44
N THR A 282 16.41 -3.67 -6.79
CA THR A 282 16.64 -4.26 -5.47
C THR A 282 16.04 -5.65 -5.35
N THR A 283 16.76 -6.52 -4.64
CA THR A 283 16.29 -7.82 -4.17
C THR A 283 16.19 -7.87 -2.64
N GLY A 284 16.23 -6.74 -1.94
CA GLY A 284 15.97 -6.62 -0.49
C GLY A 284 16.93 -7.38 0.45
N ALA A 285 17.70 -8.32 -0.07
CA ALA A 285 18.50 -9.30 0.64
C ALA A 285 19.97 -9.22 0.22
N GLU A 286 20.87 -9.49 1.16
CA GLU A 286 22.32 -9.50 0.92
C GLU A 286 22.75 -10.71 0.05
N GLU A 287 22.06 -11.84 0.19
CA GLU A 287 22.27 -13.06 -0.59
C GLU A 287 20.93 -13.68 -1.02
N ILE A 288 20.89 -14.21 -2.23
CA ILE A 288 19.73 -14.89 -2.81
C ILE A 288 20.15 -16.34 -3.10
N ASN A 289 19.45 -17.31 -2.51
CA ASN A 289 19.65 -18.71 -2.89
C ASN A 289 18.98 -18.98 -4.23
N LEU A 290 19.69 -19.69 -5.10
CA LEU A 290 19.21 -20.04 -6.43
C LEU A 290 18.21 -21.21 -6.37
N TYR A 291 17.42 -21.35 -7.42
CA TYR A 291 16.59 -22.53 -7.62
C TYR A 291 17.45 -23.82 -7.64
N PRO A 292 17.05 -24.91 -6.96
CA PRO A 292 15.77 -25.12 -6.26
C PRO A 292 15.76 -24.73 -4.78
N ASP A 293 16.84 -24.22 -4.21
CA ASP A 293 16.99 -23.95 -2.77
C ASP A 293 16.42 -22.58 -2.31
N HIS A 294 15.84 -21.83 -3.24
CA HIS A 294 15.22 -20.50 -3.04
C HIS A 294 14.06 -20.40 -2.02
N LEU A 295 13.45 -21.51 -1.59
CA LEU A 295 12.19 -21.48 -0.81
C LEU A 295 12.31 -20.70 0.52
N ASP A 296 13.51 -20.62 1.10
CA ASP A 296 13.76 -19.92 2.37
C ASP A 296 14.42 -18.54 2.17
N ASN A 297 14.49 -18.02 0.93
CA ASN A 297 15.02 -16.68 0.65
C ASN A 297 14.25 -15.59 1.41
N ASP A 298 14.97 -14.57 1.89
CA ASP A 298 14.33 -13.37 2.45
C ASP A 298 13.56 -12.59 1.37
N TRP A 299 14.11 -12.56 0.15
CA TRP A 299 13.43 -11.99 -1.01
C TRP A 299 12.26 -12.87 -1.48
N PRO A 300 11.07 -12.31 -1.74
CA PRO A 300 9.86 -13.10 -1.98
C PRO A 300 9.59 -13.48 -3.44
N SER A 301 10.39 -13.03 -4.39
CA SER A 301 10.05 -13.10 -5.82
C SER A 301 11.20 -13.63 -6.68
N ASP A 302 10.86 -14.17 -7.84
CA ASP A 302 11.80 -14.46 -8.93
C ASP A 302 12.08 -13.23 -9.82
N HIS A 303 11.47 -12.08 -9.52
CA HIS A 303 11.83 -10.77 -10.07
C HIS A 303 12.54 -9.91 -9.02
N ALA A 304 13.50 -9.09 -9.44
CA ALA A 304 13.94 -7.95 -8.65
C ALA A 304 12.97 -6.77 -8.83
N ALA A 305 12.76 -5.97 -7.79
CA ALA A 305 11.91 -4.78 -7.87
C ALA A 305 12.69 -3.59 -8.40
N VAL A 306 12.00 -2.67 -9.09
CA VAL A 306 12.56 -1.38 -9.52
C VAL A 306 11.99 -0.28 -8.65
N VAL A 307 12.85 0.54 -8.07
CA VAL A 307 12.47 1.62 -7.15
C VAL A 307 13.02 2.95 -7.64
N GLY A 308 12.11 3.83 -8.07
CA GLY A 308 12.42 5.19 -8.49
C GLY A 308 12.07 6.22 -7.42
N GLN A 309 12.93 7.18 -7.18
CA GLN A 309 12.65 8.36 -6.36
C GLN A 309 12.70 9.62 -7.23
N PHE A 310 11.69 10.48 -7.11
CA PHE A 310 11.46 11.62 -7.98
C PHE A 310 11.13 12.85 -7.14
N GLU A 311 11.82 13.97 -7.35
CA GLU A 311 11.36 15.27 -6.82
C GLU A 311 10.38 15.94 -7.81
N VAL A 312 9.17 16.17 -7.34
CA VAL A 312 8.02 16.75 -8.06
C VAL A 312 7.74 18.14 -7.49
N GLU A 313 8.41 19.16 -8.05
CA GLU A 313 8.44 20.51 -7.47
C GLU A 313 7.05 21.13 -7.32
N ILE A 314 6.31 21.40 -8.42
CA ILE A 314 4.92 21.89 -8.39
C ILE A 314 4.23 21.54 -9.70
N LEU A 315 3.14 20.79 -9.62
CA LEU A 315 2.35 20.33 -10.76
C LEU A 315 0.86 20.41 -10.40
N GLY A 316 0.02 20.66 -11.40
CA GLY A 316 -1.41 20.93 -11.24
C GLY A 316 -2.21 19.74 -10.75
N GLY A 317 -3.53 19.92 -10.76
CA GLY A 317 -4.46 18.90 -10.29
C GLY A 317 -5.80 19.51 -9.89
N GLU A 318 -6.70 18.66 -9.43
CA GLU A 318 -8.02 19.06 -8.97
C GLU A 318 -8.29 18.40 -7.62
N ASN A 319 -8.91 19.14 -6.69
CA ASN A 319 -9.28 18.57 -5.40
C ASN A 319 -10.53 17.70 -5.58
N LEU A 320 -10.29 16.43 -5.89
CA LEU A 320 -11.30 15.40 -6.11
C LEU A 320 -11.47 14.57 -4.84
N GLU A 321 -12.69 14.05 -4.63
CA GLU A 321 -12.92 13.11 -3.53
C GLU A 321 -12.21 11.78 -3.84
N PRO A 322 -11.66 11.09 -2.82
CA PRO A 322 -11.13 9.75 -2.99
C PRO A 322 -12.19 8.80 -3.55
N LEU A 323 -11.76 7.89 -4.41
CA LEU A 323 -12.63 6.83 -4.91
C LEU A 323 -12.88 5.77 -3.83
N ASP A 324 -14.14 5.41 -3.69
CA ASP A 324 -14.61 4.32 -2.83
C ASP A 324 -15.21 3.20 -3.70
N ILE A 325 -14.36 2.25 -4.08
CA ILE A 325 -14.66 1.21 -5.09
C ILE A 325 -14.73 -0.20 -4.52
N TYR A 326 -14.52 -0.36 -3.21
CA TYR A 326 -14.45 -1.66 -2.55
C TYR A 326 -15.55 -1.84 -1.51
N ALA A 327 -15.87 -3.11 -1.24
CA ALA A 327 -16.81 -3.50 -0.22
C ALA A 327 -16.27 -3.13 1.17
N HIS A 328 -17.11 -2.49 1.97
CA HIS A 328 -16.84 -2.23 3.38
C HIS A 328 -17.29 -3.43 4.21
N ILE A 329 -16.49 -3.75 5.22
CA ILE A 329 -16.72 -4.89 6.09
C ILE A 329 -16.56 -4.42 7.53
N ASP A 330 -17.54 -4.73 8.36
CA ASP A 330 -17.56 -4.39 9.78
C ASP A 330 -17.90 -5.63 10.62
N ILE A 331 -17.39 -5.68 11.86
CA ILE A 331 -17.79 -6.68 12.84
C ILE A 331 -18.54 -6.00 13.98
N VAL A 332 -19.65 -6.62 14.38
CA VAL A 332 -20.48 -6.10 15.48
C VAL A 332 -19.83 -6.43 16.83
N GLY A 333 -19.01 -5.51 17.34
CA GLY A 333 -18.36 -5.64 18.65
C GLY A 333 -17.01 -6.36 18.62
N GLU A 334 -16.55 -6.80 19.79
CA GLU A 334 -15.33 -7.61 19.92
C GLU A 334 -15.63 -9.08 19.62
N VAL A 335 -14.65 -9.81 19.05
CA VAL A 335 -14.77 -11.26 18.79
C VAL A 335 -14.04 -12.02 19.88
N TYR A 336 -14.77 -12.83 20.63
CA TYR A 336 -14.21 -13.65 21.70
C TYR A 336 -13.99 -15.09 21.25
N GLU A 337 -12.98 -15.73 21.87
CA GLU A 337 -12.60 -17.10 21.56
C GLU A 337 -13.78 -18.07 21.73
N ASN A 338 -14.01 -18.90 20.70
CA ASN A 338 -15.09 -19.87 20.59
C ASN A 338 -16.51 -19.28 20.57
N GLU A 339 -16.68 -17.96 20.44
CA GLU A 339 -17.99 -17.32 20.29
C GLU A 339 -18.29 -17.01 18.82
N ASP A 340 -19.48 -17.37 18.36
CA ASP A 340 -19.96 -17.00 17.02
C ASP A 340 -20.05 -15.47 16.89
N PHE A 341 -19.72 -14.94 15.72
CA PHE A 341 -19.67 -13.50 15.48
C PHE A 341 -20.32 -13.13 14.14
N THR A 342 -20.88 -11.92 14.09
CA THR A 342 -21.57 -11.40 12.91
C THR A 342 -20.70 -10.40 12.19
N VAL A 343 -20.56 -10.61 10.88
CA VAL A 343 -19.90 -9.72 9.95
C VAL A 343 -20.98 -9.01 9.13
N ASP A 344 -20.95 -7.68 9.14
CA ASP A 344 -21.75 -6.84 8.26
C ASP A 344 -20.89 -6.42 7.07
N PHE A 345 -21.52 -6.28 5.90
CA PHE A 345 -20.87 -5.74 4.72
C PHE A 345 -21.78 -4.85 3.91
N ASP A 346 -21.20 -3.86 3.23
CA ASP A 346 -21.87 -3.04 2.23
C ASP A 346 -20.92 -2.69 1.08
N ASN A 347 -21.42 -1.97 0.07
CA ASN A 347 -20.71 -1.59 -1.15
C ASN A 347 -20.09 -2.79 -1.92
N ALA A 348 -20.58 -4.01 -1.71
CA ALA A 348 -20.18 -5.17 -2.50
C ALA A 348 -20.77 -5.08 -3.93
N PRO A 349 -20.12 -5.64 -4.96
CA PRO A 349 -20.57 -5.49 -6.34
C PRO A 349 -21.99 -5.99 -6.60
N GLY A 350 -22.35 -7.16 -6.05
CA GLY A 350 -23.66 -7.77 -6.20
C GLY A 350 -24.00 -8.20 -7.64
N GLU A 351 -23.00 -8.44 -8.48
CA GLU A 351 -23.19 -8.69 -9.92
C GLU A 351 -23.17 -10.19 -10.29
N ASP A 352 -22.51 -11.03 -9.49
CA ASP A 352 -22.29 -12.45 -9.75
C ASP A 352 -22.89 -13.31 -8.62
N GLU A 353 -23.60 -14.39 -8.97
CA GLU A 353 -24.13 -15.36 -8.02
C GLU A 353 -23.04 -16.10 -7.24
N TYR A 354 -21.83 -16.17 -7.79
CA TYR A 354 -20.66 -16.73 -7.13
C TYR A 354 -19.96 -15.76 -6.19
N GLN A 355 -20.47 -14.54 -5.98
CA GLN A 355 -19.92 -13.64 -4.94
C GLN A 355 -19.98 -14.31 -3.57
N TRP A 356 -18.88 -14.24 -2.81
CA TRP A 356 -18.74 -14.93 -1.53
C TRP A 356 -17.91 -14.13 -0.52
N ILE A 357 -18.14 -14.43 0.76
CA ILE A 357 -17.45 -13.87 1.92
C ILE A 357 -16.84 -15.00 2.74
N SER A 358 -15.66 -14.77 3.31
CA SER A 358 -14.92 -15.83 3.99
C SER A 358 -13.95 -15.28 5.04
N VAL A 359 -13.62 -16.12 6.02
CA VAL A 359 -12.61 -15.85 7.05
C VAL A 359 -11.33 -16.63 6.80
N PHE A 360 -10.19 -15.98 7.04
CA PHE A 360 -8.84 -16.47 6.78
C PHE A 360 -7.97 -16.24 8.01
N ASN A 361 -6.92 -17.05 8.19
CA ASN A 361 -5.87 -16.67 9.11
C ASN A 361 -5.15 -15.42 8.58
N TYR A 362 -4.58 -14.63 9.50
CA TYR A 362 -3.76 -13.47 9.15
C TYR A 362 -2.67 -13.82 8.12
N GLN A 363 -2.62 -13.07 7.01
CA GLN A 363 -1.60 -13.16 5.95
C GLN A 363 -1.46 -14.54 5.29
N THR A 364 -2.57 -15.23 5.02
CA THR A 364 -2.58 -16.45 4.20
C THR A 364 -3.06 -16.20 2.77
N SER A 365 -2.77 -17.14 1.87
CA SER A 365 -3.25 -17.07 0.47
C SER A 365 -4.78 -17.10 0.38
N SER A 366 -5.34 -16.63 -0.73
CA SER A 366 -6.79 -16.63 -0.99
C SER A 366 -7.41 -18.03 -1.07
N THR A 367 -6.59 -19.09 -1.13
CA THR A 367 -7.05 -20.48 -1.16
C THR A 367 -7.15 -21.14 0.21
N GLU A 368 -6.65 -20.50 1.26
CA GLU A 368 -6.55 -21.05 2.62
C GLU A 368 -7.63 -20.50 3.57
N TYR A 369 -8.89 -20.52 3.12
CA TYR A 369 -10.01 -20.08 3.95
C TYR A 369 -10.37 -21.10 5.04
N LEU A 370 -10.90 -20.60 6.16
CA LEU A 370 -11.39 -21.40 7.28
C LEU A 370 -12.89 -21.73 7.14
N GLU A 371 -13.69 -20.75 6.74
CA GLU A 371 -15.14 -20.84 6.60
C GLU A 371 -15.63 -19.81 5.57
N TRP A 372 -16.59 -20.17 4.71
CA TRP A 372 -17.04 -19.33 3.60
C TRP A 372 -18.55 -19.45 3.33
N TYR A 373 -19.12 -18.40 2.74
CA TYR A 373 -20.53 -18.29 2.40
C TYR A 373 -20.74 -17.52 1.09
N TYR A 374 -21.66 -17.98 0.22
CA TYR A 374 -22.15 -17.15 -0.89
C TYR A 374 -22.98 -15.99 -0.35
N THR A 375 -22.73 -14.78 -0.85
CA THR A 375 -23.53 -13.59 -0.49
C THR A 375 -24.89 -13.58 -1.21
N GLY A 376 -25.03 -14.37 -2.28
CA GLY A 376 -26.23 -14.38 -3.12
C GLY A 376 -26.35 -13.15 -4.03
N ALA A 377 -25.21 -12.62 -4.50
CA ALA A 377 -25.13 -11.43 -5.35
C ALA A 377 -25.80 -10.18 -4.75
N VAL A 378 -25.75 -10.02 -3.41
CA VAL A 378 -26.24 -8.80 -2.76
C VAL A 378 -25.10 -7.79 -2.58
N THR A 379 -25.46 -6.51 -2.58
CA THR A 379 -24.51 -5.39 -2.38
C THR A 379 -24.25 -5.10 -0.90
N SER A 380 -25.11 -5.59 0.00
CA SER A 380 -24.99 -5.42 1.44
C SER A 380 -25.71 -6.54 2.18
N GLY A 381 -25.20 -6.93 3.34
CA GLY A 381 -25.81 -7.98 4.15
C GLY A 381 -25.06 -8.23 5.45
N SER A 382 -25.48 -9.28 6.16
CA SER A 382 -24.85 -9.76 7.38
C SER A 382 -24.64 -11.26 7.28
N GLN A 383 -23.49 -11.75 7.73
CA GLN A 383 -23.13 -13.17 7.76
C GLN A 383 -22.65 -13.56 9.16
N LEU A 384 -23.20 -14.67 9.67
CA LEU A 384 -22.76 -15.27 10.94
C LEU A 384 -21.65 -16.28 10.65
N PHE A 385 -20.54 -16.18 11.38
CA PHE A 385 -19.41 -17.11 11.34
C PHE A 385 -19.29 -17.87 12.66
N SER A 386 -18.74 -19.08 12.58
CA SER A 386 -18.49 -19.92 13.75
C SER A 386 -17.33 -19.36 14.58
N GLY A 387 -17.39 -19.57 15.89
CA GLY A 387 -16.32 -19.13 16.80
C GLY A 387 -14.93 -19.64 16.44
N LEU A 388 -13.93 -18.77 16.61
CA LEU A 388 -12.52 -19.00 16.25
C LEU A 388 -11.66 -19.15 17.51
N GLN A 389 -10.44 -19.67 17.34
CA GLN A 389 -9.42 -19.66 18.40
C GLN A 389 -8.82 -18.26 18.55
N GLN A 390 -8.10 -18.01 19.66
CA GLN A 390 -7.34 -16.78 19.82
C GLN A 390 -6.32 -16.62 18.68
N GLY A 391 -6.29 -15.45 18.06
CA GLY A 391 -5.39 -15.15 16.95
C GLY A 391 -5.81 -13.93 16.14
N ASP A 392 -5.03 -13.64 15.11
CA ASP A 392 -5.32 -12.59 14.13
C ASP A 392 -5.87 -13.21 12.84
N TYR A 393 -6.85 -12.54 12.24
CA TYR A 393 -7.65 -13.06 11.13
C TYR A 393 -7.98 -11.96 10.11
N GLU A 394 -8.40 -12.40 8.93
CA GLU A 394 -8.96 -11.54 7.89
C GLU A 394 -10.36 -12.00 7.50
N ILE A 395 -11.28 -11.06 7.30
CA ILE A 395 -12.49 -11.29 6.51
C ILE A 395 -12.23 -10.75 5.12
N ARG A 396 -12.54 -11.53 4.08
CA ARG A 396 -12.44 -11.09 2.68
C ARG A 396 -13.77 -11.31 1.95
N ILE A 397 -14.11 -10.40 1.04
CA ILE A 397 -15.22 -10.54 0.09
C ILE A 397 -14.62 -10.67 -1.31
N PHE A 398 -15.17 -11.60 -2.11
CA PHE A 398 -14.78 -11.86 -3.48
C PHE A 398 -15.98 -11.70 -4.40
N LYS A 399 -15.80 -11.03 -5.54
CA LYS A 399 -16.88 -10.73 -6.48
C LYS A 399 -17.28 -11.91 -7.35
N ASP A 400 -16.45 -12.94 -7.45
CA ASP A 400 -16.64 -14.09 -8.35
C ASP A 400 -16.06 -15.38 -7.75
N GLY A 401 -16.25 -16.50 -8.46
CA GLY A 401 -15.68 -17.80 -8.10
C GLY A 401 -14.19 -17.98 -8.44
N TYR A 402 -13.52 -16.93 -8.93
CA TYR A 402 -12.11 -16.94 -9.35
C TYR A 402 -11.22 -16.14 -8.39
N TYR A 403 -11.65 -15.98 -7.14
CA TYR A 403 -10.88 -15.30 -6.07
C TYR A 403 -10.56 -13.82 -6.35
N SER A 404 -11.38 -13.13 -7.16
CA SER A 404 -11.26 -11.69 -7.32
C SER A 404 -11.72 -10.92 -6.07
N GLN A 405 -10.77 -10.55 -5.19
CA GLN A 405 -11.06 -9.86 -3.93
C GLN A 405 -11.57 -8.42 -4.14
N VAL A 406 -12.60 -8.04 -3.38
CA VAL A 406 -13.25 -6.72 -3.44
C VAL A 406 -13.49 -6.09 -2.07
N GLY A 407 -13.15 -6.73 -0.96
CA GLY A 407 -13.19 -6.13 0.37
C GLY A 407 -12.36 -6.93 1.35
N VAL A 408 -11.84 -6.27 2.38
CA VAL A 408 -11.08 -6.92 3.45
C VAL A 408 -11.22 -6.18 4.78
N LEU A 409 -11.24 -6.93 5.89
CA LEU A 409 -11.14 -6.42 7.26
C LEU A 409 -10.17 -7.26 8.07
N LEU A 410 -9.26 -6.59 8.78
CA LEU A 410 -8.35 -7.21 9.74
C LEU A 410 -8.97 -7.18 11.14
N PHE A 411 -8.94 -8.28 11.87
CA PHE A 411 -9.44 -8.34 13.25
C PHE A 411 -8.69 -9.38 14.09
N SER A 412 -8.79 -9.24 15.41
CA SER A 412 -8.24 -10.20 16.37
C SER A 412 -9.34 -10.85 17.17
N VAL A 413 -9.19 -12.15 17.41
CA VAL A 413 -10.01 -12.92 18.34
C VAL A 413 -9.30 -12.95 19.69
N ILE A 414 -9.98 -12.50 20.74
CA ILE A 414 -9.43 -12.39 22.08
C ILE A 414 -10.01 -13.47 23.00
N ASP A 415 -9.23 -13.92 23.99
CA ASP A 415 -9.68 -14.95 24.94
C ASP A 415 -10.97 -14.51 25.67
N SER A 416 -11.95 -15.40 25.73
CA SER A 416 -13.14 -15.27 26.56
C SER A 416 -12.80 -15.52 28.03
N VAL A 417 -11.80 -14.80 28.57
CA VAL A 417 -11.65 -14.75 30.02
C VAL A 417 -12.83 -13.97 30.58
N SER A 418 -13.87 -14.72 30.93
CA SER A 418 -14.80 -14.34 31.98
C SER A 418 -13.98 -14.20 33.25
N VAL A 419 -13.49 -12.99 33.44
CA VAL A 419 -12.90 -12.56 34.69
C VAL A 419 -14.01 -12.60 35.73
N ASN A 420 -14.20 -13.75 36.38
CA ASN A 420 -14.83 -13.87 37.70
C ASN A 420 -13.89 -13.23 38.73
N ILE A 421 -13.55 -11.96 38.54
CA ILE A 421 -13.06 -11.14 39.63
C ILE A 421 -14.32 -10.59 40.26
N ASN A 422 -14.50 -10.91 41.54
CA ASN A 422 -15.17 -9.99 42.44
C ASN A 422 -14.41 -8.66 42.33
N TYR A 423 -14.74 -7.84 41.34
CA TYR A 423 -14.13 -6.54 41.17
C TYR A 423 -14.67 -5.70 42.31
N SER A 424 -13.87 -5.55 43.36
CA SER A 424 -13.79 -4.27 44.03
C SER A 424 -13.60 -3.22 42.93
N GLN A 425 -14.46 -2.22 42.96
CA GLN A 425 -14.70 -1.19 41.94
C GLN A 425 -13.49 -0.26 41.65
N ASP A 426 -12.27 -0.70 41.96
CA ASP A 426 -11.07 0.13 42.06
C ASP A 426 -10.09 -0.02 40.87
N GLU A 427 -10.24 -0.98 39.95
CA GLU A 427 -9.22 -1.24 38.90
C GLU A 427 -9.42 -0.52 37.55
N PHE A 428 -10.60 0.07 37.28
CA PHE A 428 -10.86 0.87 36.06
C PHE A 428 -10.89 2.39 36.32
N THR A 429 -10.54 2.81 37.53
CA THR A 429 -10.45 4.23 37.89
C THR A 429 -8.98 4.62 37.89
N PRO A 430 -8.55 5.68 37.18
CA PRO A 430 -7.17 6.14 37.24
C PRO A 430 -6.78 6.39 38.70
N VAL A 431 -5.53 6.07 39.06
CA VAL A 431 -5.09 6.17 40.46
C VAL A 431 -4.77 7.63 40.83
N GLU A 432 -4.42 8.45 39.84
CA GLU A 432 -4.01 9.84 40.01
C GLU A 432 -4.67 10.76 38.98
N PHE A 433 -4.66 12.07 39.26
CA PHE A 433 -5.08 13.07 38.27
C PHE A 433 -3.94 13.29 37.28
N GLU A 434 -4.23 13.22 35.98
CA GLU A 434 -3.26 13.54 34.93
C GLU A 434 -3.91 14.29 33.77
N MET A 435 -3.19 15.27 33.21
CA MET A 435 -3.45 15.84 31.89
C MET A 435 -2.37 15.34 30.95
N GLN A 436 -2.75 14.65 29.88
CA GLN A 436 -1.80 14.13 28.90
C GLN A 436 -1.41 15.22 27.87
N GLN A 437 -0.42 14.90 27.03
CA GLN A 437 -0.05 15.76 25.92
C GLN A 437 -1.17 15.80 24.88
N ALA A 438 -1.49 16.99 24.38
CA ALA A 438 -2.46 17.16 23.30
C ALA A 438 -2.01 16.33 22.08
N TYR A 439 -2.93 15.61 21.45
CA TYR A 439 -2.63 14.83 20.25
C TYR A 439 -3.75 15.02 19.20
N PRO A 440 -3.40 15.37 17.94
CA PRO A 440 -2.04 15.74 17.48
C PRO A 440 -1.52 17.04 18.14
N ASN A 441 -0.19 17.26 18.15
CA ASN A 441 0.47 18.51 18.56
C ASN A 441 1.91 18.57 17.96
N PRO A 442 2.19 19.42 16.96
CA PRO A 442 1.32 20.47 16.42
C PRO A 442 0.03 19.94 15.77
N PHE A 443 -1.04 20.74 15.72
CA PHE A 443 -2.38 20.33 15.27
C PHE A 443 -2.99 21.31 14.26
N ASN A 444 -3.90 20.85 13.39
CA ASN A 444 -4.63 21.69 12.42
C ASN A 444 -6.02 21.12 12.06
N PRO A 445 -7.14 21.81 12.31
CA PRO A 445 -7.39 22.72 13.41
C PRO A 445 -7.87 21.98 14.67
N VAL A 446 -7.89 20.64 14.67
CA VAL A 446 -8.45 19.81 15.76
C VAL A 446 -7.35 19.10 16.55
N THR A 447 -7.42 19.15 17.88
CA THR A 447 -6.60 18.35 18.79
C THR A 447 -7.45 17.76 19.91
N THR A 448 -7.05 16.60 20.44
CA THR A 448 -7.71 15.94 21.57
C THR A 448 -6.89 16.11 22.83
N LEU A 449 -7.58 16.49 23.90
CA LEU A 449 -7.03 16.68 25.24
C LEU A 449 -7.50 15.54 26.15
N HIS A 450 -6.62 14.58 26.44
CA HIS A 450 -6.90 13.46 27.35
C HIS A 450 -6.57 13.83 28.80
N TYR A 451 -7.43 13.45 29.74
CA TYR A 451 -7.27 13.71 31.16
C TYR A 451 -7.93 12.64 32.05
N ASP A 452 -7.32 12.40 33.19
CA ASP A 452 -7.62 11.29 34.07
C ASP A 452 -8.17 11.80 35.40
N LEU A 453 -9.30 11.25 35.86
CA LEU A 453 -9.97 11.64 37.09
C LEU A 453 -10.12 10.45 38.04
N PRO A 454 -9.35 10.36 39.15
CA PRO A 454 -9.42 9.24 40.09
C PRO A 454 -10.71 9.20 40.90
N LYS A 455 -11.52 10.26 40.87
CA LYS A 455 -12.80 10.37 41.56
C LYS A 455 -13.69 11.42 40.89
N ASN A 456 -15.00 11.32 41.13
CA ASN A 456 -15.95 12.34 40.69
C ASN A 456 -15.53 13.72 41.24
N THR A 457 -15.35 14.71 40.38
CA THR A 457 -14.81 16.03 40.76
C THR A 457 -15.24 17.09 39.75
N PHE A 458 -15.33 18.34 40.22
CA PHE A 458 -15.54 19.48 39.34
C PHE A 458 -14.25 19.77 38.57
N ALA A 459 -14.28 19.61 37.24
CA ALA A 459 -13.16 19.84 36.34
C ALA A 459 -13.38 21.12 35.52
N ASN A 460 -12.33 21.91 35.36
CA ASN A 460 -12.28 23.07 34.49
C ASN A 460 -11.10 22.94 33.53
N ILE A 461 -11.36 22.91 32.23
CA ILE A 461 -10.33 22.85 31.18
C ILE A 461 -10.41 24.11 30.34
N THR A 462 -9.35 24.91 30.40
CA THR A 462 -9.28 26.23 29.74
C THR A 462 -8.05 26.33 28.85
N ILE A 463 -8.24 26.92 27.68
CA ILE A 463 -7.20 27.25 26.71
C ILE A 463 -6.87 28.73 26.81
N TYR A 464 -5.59 29.03 26.76
CA TYR A 464 -5.00 30.36 26.84
C TYR A 464 -4.08 30.61 25.64
N ASP A 465 -3.96 31.86 25.23
CA ASP A 465 -2.89 32.29 24.33
C ASP A 465 -1.56 32.50 25.07
N VAL A 466 -0.49 32.85 24.33
CA VAL A 466 0.84 33.12 24.89
C VAL A 466 0.88 34.30 25.90
N MET A 467 -0.13 35.16 25.89
CA MET A 467 -0.26 36.28 26.83
C MET A 467 -1.06 35.88 28.10
N GLY A 468 -1.49 34.62 28.19
CA GLY A 468 -2.30 34.11 29.30
C GLY A 468 -3.77 34.53 29.24
N ARG A 469 -4.25 35.05 28.09
CA ARG A 469 -5.67 35.41 27.92
C ARG A 469 -6.48 34.17 27.60
N ILE A 470 -7.67 34.05 28.18
CA ILE A 470 -8.58 32.93 27.92
C ILE A 470 -9.04 32.99 26.46
N VAL A 471 -8.79 31.91 25.74
CA VAL A 471 -9.25 31.67 24.37
C VAL A 471 -10.56 30.89 24.40
N LYS A 472 -10.60 29.76 25.11
CA LYS A 472 -11.77 28.89 25.20
C LYS A 472 -11.86 28.16 26.54
N ASN A 473 -13.07 28.03 27.08
CA ASN A 473 -13.36 27.08 28.15
C ASN A 473 -13.99 25.84 27.51
N LEU A 474 -13.30 24.70 27.59
CA LEU A 474 -13.74 23.44 27.00
C LEU A 474 -14.64 22.65 27.94
N VAL A 475 -14.29 22.63 29.22
CA VAL A 475 -15.04 21.93 30.27
C VAL A 475 -15.14 22.87 31.46
N SER A 476 -16.31 22.94 32.10
CA SER A 476 -16.50 23.64 33.37
C SER A 476 -17.72 23.03 34.08
N GLY A 477 -17.52 21.89 34.74
CA GLY A 477 -18.62 21.15 35.35
C GLY A 477 -18.18 19.96 36.19
N GLN A 478 -19.15 19.32 36.85
CA GLN A 478 -18.92 18.03 37.51
C GLN A 478 -18.63 16.96 36.46
N GLN A 479 -17.56 16.20 36.66
CA GLN A 479 -17.17 15.07 35.83
C GLN A 479 -17.10 13.83 36.70
N THR A 480 -17.52 12.68 36.16
CA THR A 480 -17.39 11.39 36.83
C THR A 480 -15.96 10.86 36.67
N ALA A 481 -15.53 10.05 37.64
CA ALA A 481 -14.23 9.39 37.64
C ALA A 481 -14.01 8.57 36.36
N GLY A 482 -12.75 8.33 36.01
CA GLY A 482 -12.35 7.60 34.81
C GLY A 482 -11.42 8.41 33.90
N TYR A 483 -10.98 7.75 32.84
CA TYR A 483 -10.24 8.34 31.72
C TYR A 483 -11.20 9.15 30.83
N ARG A 484 -10.84 10.39 30.49
CA ARG A 484 -11.70 11.33 29.75
C ARG A 484 -10.93 11.98 28.61
N SER A 485 -11.66 12.48 27.62
CA SER A 485 -11.10 13.27 26.53
C SER A 485 -12.04 14.41 26.13
N ILE A 486 -11.48 15.48 25.57
CA ILE A 486 -12.23 16.59 24.98
C ILE A 486 -11.50 17.14 23.76
N GLN A 487 -12.22 17.41 22.68
CA GLN A 487 -11.65 17.98 21.46
C GLN A 487 -11.69 19.51 21.48
N TRP A 488 -10.66 20.14 20.92
CA TRP A 488 -10.65 21.55 20.59
C TRP A 488 -10.40 21.76 19.10
N ASN A 489 -11.31 22.49 18.44
CA ASN A 489 -11.29 22.77 17.01
C ASN A 489 -10.75 24.18 16.67
N ALA A 490 -9.74 24.65 17.41
CA ALA A 490 -9.12 25.97 17.23
C ALA A 490 -10.11 27.15 17.20
N THR A 491 -11.20 27.08 17.98
CA THR A 491 -12.15 28.20 18.12
C THR A 491 -12.05 28.87 19.47
N ASN A 492 -12.43 30.15 19.56
CA ASN A 492 -12.60 30.85 20.83
C ASN A 492 -14.01 30.62 21.44
N ASN A 493 -14.30 31.26 22.57
CA ASN A 493 -15.62 31.18 23.23
C ASN A 493 -16.79 31.74 22.39
N THR A 494 -16.54 32.57 21.37
CA THR A 494 -17.58 33.06 20.45
C THR A 494 -17.72 32.18 19.20
N GLY A 495 -16.99 31.06 19.12
CA GLY A 495 -17.02 30.11 18.00
C GLY A 495 -16.15 30.54 16.81
N GLN A 496 -15.40 31.63 16.90
CA GLN A 496 -14.53 32.11 15.82
C GLN A 496 -13.19 31.38 15.85
N GLN A 497 -12.63 31.06 14.68
CA GLN A 497 -11.31 30.47 14.58
C GLN A 497 -10.23 31.41 15.13
N VAL A 498 -9.22 30.82 15.79
CA VAL A 498 -8.05 31.54 16.31
C VAL A 498 -6.86 31.36 15.37
N SER A 499 -5.92 32.31 15.40
CA SER A 499 -4.75 32.31 14.51
C SER A 499 -3.76 31.19 14.87
N ALA A 500 -3.02 30.68 13.88
CA ALA A 500 -1.90 29.76 14.12
C ALA A 500 -0.89 30.34 15.13
N GLY A 501 -0.32 29.47 15.96
CA GLY A 501 0.58 29.88 17.02
C GLY A 501 0.59 28.95 18.23
N LEU A 502 1.33 29.35 19.26
CA LEU A 502 1.44 28.62 20.52
C LEU A 502 0.25 28.94 21.45
N TYR A 503 -0.33 27.90 22.02
CA TYR A 503 -1.39 27.97 23.02
C TYR A 503 -1.01 27.17 24.25
N LEU A 504 -1.59 27.51 25.39
CA LEU A 504 -1.50 26.76 26.64
C LEU A 504 -2.88 26.19 26.97
N TYR A 505 -2.93 24.98 27.51
CA TYR A 505 -4.16 24.42 28.07
C TYR A 505 -3.91 24.01 29.51
N THR A 506 -4.91 24.22 30.37
CA THR A 506 -4.85 23.92 31.79
C THR A 506 -6.07 23.14 32.21
N ILE A 507 -5.88 22.09 33.00
CA ILE A 507 -6.93 21.45 33.78
C ILE A 507 -6.81 21.89 35.25
N GLN A 508 -7.96 22.17 35.88
CA GLN A 508 -8.12 22.27 37.33
C GLN A 508 -9.18 21.27 37.76
N ALA A 509 -8.83 20.31 38.62
CA ALA A 509 -9.74 19.32 39.17
C ALA A 509 -9.53 19.22 40.70
N GLY A 510 -10.42 19.81 41.48
CA GLY A 510 -10.20 19.95 42.93
C GLY A 510 -8.95 20.78 43.23
N GLU A 511 -7.98 20.20 43.96
CA GLU A 511 -6.67 20.84 44.23
C GLU A 511 -5.64 20.61 43.12
N PHE A 512 -5.86 19.65 42.21
CA PHE A 512 -4.95 19.34 41.12
C PHE A 512 -5.00 20.41 40.03
N ARG A 513 -3.83 20.87 39.59
CA ARG A 513 -3.67 21.79 38.46
C ARG A 513 -2.49 21.38 37.61
N GLN A 514 -2.70 21.23 36.30
CA GLN A 514 -1.63 20.97 35.34
C GLN A 514 -1.83 21.83 34.09
N THR A 515 -0.74 22.42 33.61
CA THR A 515 -0.70 23.24 32.40
C THR A 515 0.29 22.64 31.41
N ARG A 516 -0.09 22.58 30.13
CA ARG A 516 0.76 22.13 29.03
C ARG A 516 0.62 23.08 27.84
N LYS A 517 1.51 22.93 26.86
CA LYS A 517 1.56 23.76 25.64
C LYS A 517 1.16 22.95 24.40
N MET A 518 0.57 23.62 23.43
CA MET A 518 0.22 23.06 22.13
C MET A 518 0.42 24.09 21.02
N VAL A 519 0.71 23.63 19.80
CA VAL A 519 0.99 24.47 18.64
C VAL A 519 -0.08 24.26 17.58
N LEU A 520 -0.85 25.30 17.27
CA LEU A 520 -1.79 25.32 16.17
C LEU A 520 -1.05 25.68 14.88
N LEU A 521 -1.10 24.79 13.88
CA LEU A 521 -0.66 25.05 12.51
C LEU A 521 -1.82 25.62 11.69
N LYS A 522 -1.49 26.23 10.55
CA LYS A 522 -2.47 26.72 9.59
C LYS A 522 -2.60 25.75 8.44
#